data_AF-A0A0F9Q755-F1
#
_entry.id   AF-A0A0F9Q755-F1
#
_cell.length_a   1.000
_cell.length_b   1.000
_cell.length_c   1.000
_cell.angle_alpha   90.00
_cell.angle_beta   90.00
_cell.angle_gamma   90.00
#
_symmetry.space_group_name_H-M   'P 1'
#
loop_
_entity.id
_entity.type
_entity.pdbx_description
1 polymer ?
#
loop_
_entity_poly.entity_id
_entity_poly.type
_entity_poly.pdbx_seq_one_letter_code
_entity_poly.pdbx_strand_id
1 'polypeptide(L)'
;MRVTTVKKARKAQGNCGRCSDPINVGDSYRHWSFRYGGTQRRCVKPSCSPRQSELTQNDVLVMAYQIGEEHFDMTDNPEDFDDQVTEVADTIQEILDVIEEKMSNIEDGFGHTEIEAYYNLEEQQSEVESWMEEVSELDGGDFEADGDACTQCGLDETDGYHDARDAEEHADDIFHDFEAEVEFDSDGAIEALMEAIGACPV
;
A
#
# COMPACT_ATOMS: atom_id res chain seq x y z
N MET A 1 1.13 -4.56 12.76
CA MET A 1 1.62 -5.94 13.01
C MET A 1 3.15 -5.97 12.97
N ARG A 2 3.86 -6.55 13.97
CA ARG A 2 5.34 -6.47 14.01
C ARG A 2 6.02 -7.62 13.27
N VAL A 3 6.79 -7.31 12.23
CA VAL A 3 7.68 -8.26 11.55
C VAL A 3 9.01 -8.34 12.30
N THR A 4 9.43 -9.54 12.67
CA THR A 4 10.72 -9.77 13.35
C THR A 4 11.68 -10.51 12.44
N THR A 5 12.89 -9.97 12.28
CA THR A 5 13.96 -10.63 11.52
C THR A 5 14.86 -11.42 12.46
N VAL A 6 14.87 -12.74 12.31
CA VAL A 6 15.75 -13.65 13.03
C VAL A 6 17.04 -13.84 12.24
N LYS A 7 18.17 -13.41 12.82
CA LYS A 7 19.49 -13.45 12.16
C LYS A 7 20.01 -14.87 11.92
N LYS A 8 19.68 -15.83 12.79
CA LYS A 8 20.19 -17.20 12.72
C LYS A 8 19.18 -18.21 13.28
N ALA A 9 18.62 -19.06 12.41
CA ALA A 9 17.69 -20.11 12.80
C ALA A 9 18.40 -21.18 13.65
N ARG A 10 17.85 -21.52 14.82
CA ARG A 10 18.40 -22.57 15.70
C ARG A 10 17.98 -23.98 15.30
N LYS A 11 16.89 -24.11 14.56
CA LYS A 11 16.32 -25.36 14.02
C LYS A 11 15.76 -25.07 12.62
N ALA A 12 15.63 -26.10 11.78
CA ALA A 12 14.99 -25.96 10.47
C ALA A 12 13.54 -25.45 10.67
N GLN A 13 13.15 -24.43 9.91
CA GLN A 13 11.86 -23.76 10.07
C GLN A 13 10.79 -24.23 9.08
N GLY A 14 11.14 -25.16 8.19
CA GLY A 14 10.30 -25.56 7.05
C GLY A 14 10.62 -24.71 5.82
N ASN A 15 9.64 -24.57 4.93
CA ASN A 15 9.81 -23.83 3.69
C ASN A 15 9.32 -22.39 3.84
N CYS A 16 9.94 -21.46 3.13
CA CYS A 16 9.44 -20.10 2.97
C CYS A 16 8.05 -20.14 2.34
N GLY A 17 7.05 -19.50 2.94
CA GLY A 17 5.69 -19.61 2.39
C GLY A 17 5.46 -18.87 1.05
N ARG A 18 6.47 -18.18 0.49
CA ARG A 18 6.36 -17.44 -0.77
C ARG A 18 7.13 -18.13 -1.89
N CYS A 19 8.45 -18.22 -1.77
CA CYS A 19 9.29 -18.89 -2.76
C CYS A 19 9.41 -20.41 -2.56
N SER A 20 8.86 -20.98 -1.49
CA SER A 20 8.97 -22.41 -1.15
C SER A 20 10.39 -22.94 -0.85
N ASP A 21 11.41 -22.08 -0.82
CA ASP A 21 12.77 -22.50 -0.47
C ASP A 21 12.86 -22.97 1.00
N PRO A 22 13.63 -24.04 1.30
CA PRO A 22 13.82 -24.51 2.66
C PRO A 22 14.64 -23.51 3.49
N ILE A 23 14.17 -23.21 4.71
CA ILE A 23 14.87 -22.39 5.70
C ILE A 23 15.58 -23.33 6.68
N ASN A 24 16.87 -23.55 6.46
CA ASN A 24 17.69 -24.50 7.19
C ASN A 24 18.21 -23.94 8.52
N VAL A 25 18.87 -24.79 9.32
CA VAL A 25 19.57 -24.38 10.54
C VAL A 25 20.69 -23.42 10.16
N GLY A 26 20.71 -22.24 10.78
CA GLY A 26 21.70 -21.20 10.51
C GLY A 26 21.20 -20.07 9.61
N ASP A 27 20.17 -20.30 8.79
CA ASP A 27 19.64 -19.29 7.87
C ASP A 27 18.93 -18.16 8.61
N SER A 28 18.93 -16.96 8.01
CA SER A 28 18.12 -15.84 8.49
C SER A 28 16.72 -15.88 7.88
N TYR A 29 15.72 -15.41 8.62
CA TYR A 29 14.33 -15.38 8.16
C TYR A 29 13.53 -14.26 8.84
N ARG A 30 12.45 -13.84 8.19
CA ARG A 30 11.43 -12.96 8.76
C ARG A 30 10.28 -13.81 9.31
N HIS A 31 9.73 -13.42 10.45
CA HIS A 31 8.49 -14.02 10.94
C HIS A 31 7.57 -12.99 11.59
N TRP A 32 6.28 -13.31 11.53
CA TRP A 32 5.22 -12.56 12.18
C TRP A 32 4.10 -13.56 12.54
N SER A 33 3.33 -13.27 13.59
CA SER A 33 2.26 -14.15 14.07
C SER A 33 1.01 -13.38 14.44
N PHE A 34 -0.11 -13.72 13.80
CA PHE A 34 -1.39 -13.12 14.14
C PHE A 34 -1.96 -13.77 15.41
N ARG A 35 -2.80 -13.04 16.14
CA ARG A 35 -3.48 -13.56 17.33
C ARG A 35 -4.30 -14.82 17.00
N TYR A 36 -4.92 -14.85 15.82
CA TYR A 36 -5.81 -15.93 15.37
C TYR A 36 -5.44 -16.55 14.01
N GLY A 37 -4.20 -16.38 13.52
CA GLY A 37 -3.80 -16.82 12.17
C GLY A 37 -2.51 -17.66 12.10
N GLY A 38 -1.99 -18.10 13.25
CA GLY A 38 -0.73 -18.83 13.31
C GLY A 38 0.50 -17.96 13.05
N THR A 39 1.65 -18.62 12.82
CA THR A 39 2.94 -17.94 12.56
C THR A 39 3.33 -18.10 11.11
N GLN A 40 3.59 -16.96 10.44
CA GLN A 40 4.11 -16.89 9.10
C GLN A 40 5.64 -16.77 9.11
N ARG A 41 6.29 -17.35 8.10
CA ARG A 41 7.75 -17.32 7.94
C ARG A 41 8.12 -17.10 6.48
N ARG A 42 9.06 -16.19 6.24
CA ARG A 42 9.63 -15.92 4.91
C ARG A 42 11.15 -15.90 5.00
N CYS A 43 11.83 -16.30 3.93
CA CYS A 43 13.27 -16.07 3.82
C CYS A 43 13.57 -14.56 3.68
N VAL A 44 14.83 -14.16 3.82
CA VAL A 44 15.25 -12.74 3.75
C VAL A 44 15.41 -12.21 2.33
N LYS A 45 15.07 -13.00 1.30
CA LYS A 45 15.15 -12.54 -0.10
C LYS A 45 14.26 -11.28 -0.28
N PRO A 46 14.68 -10.29 -1.09
CA PRO A 46 13.87 -9.10 -1.36
C PRO A 46 12.48 -9.45 -1.90
N SER A 47 12.40 -10.41 -2.84
CA SER A 47 11.13 -10.91 -3.40
C SER A 47 10.22 -11.67 -2.41
N CYS A 48 10.71 -11.92 -1.19
CA CYS A 48 9.98 -12.57 -0.11
C CYS A 48 9.78 -11.61 1.08
N SER A 49 9.89 -10.30 0.87
CA SER A 49 9.41 -9.33 1.86
C SER A 49 7.91 -9.50 2.05
N PRO A 50 7.40 -9.48 3.29
CA PRO A 50 5.95 -9.46 3.50
C PRO A 50 5.36 -8.21 2.84
N ARG A 51 4.26 -8.42 2.14
CA ARG A 51 3.39 -7.38 1.61
C ARG A 51 2.58 -6.73 2.74
N GLN A 52 2.13 -5.49 2.58
CA GLN A 52 1.26 -4.85 3.57
C GLN A 52 -0.06 -5.61 3.71
N SER A 53 -0.62 -6.08 2.58
CA SER A 53 -1.78 -6.96 2.53
C SER A 53 -1.59 -8.25 3.36
N GLU A 54 -0.37 -8.81 3.39
CA GLU A 54 -0.02 -10.01 4.19
C GLU A 54 0.15 -9.74 5.70
N LEU A 55 0.18 -8.46 6.12
CA LEU A 55 0.41 -8.04 7.52
C LEU A 55 -0.86 -7.64 8.26
N THR A 56 -2.01 -7.68 7.60
CA THR A 56 -3.33 -7.47 8.18
C THR A 56 -4.20 -8.74 8.04
N GLN A 57 -5.25 -8.84 8.86
CA GLN A 57 -6.29 -9.88 8.73
C GLN A 57 -7.67 -9.27 8.46
N ASN A 58 -7.77 -7.93 8.41
CA ASN A 58 -9.03 -7.29 8.07
C ASN A 58 -9.18 -7.34 6.55
N ASP A 59 -10.22 -8.03 6.07
CA ASP A 59 -10.45 -8.22 4.63
C ASP A 59 -10.51 -6.89 3.85
N VAL A 60 -11.13 -5.86 4.44
CA VAL A 60 -11.22 -4.50 3.84
C VAL A 60 -9.82 -3.94 3.62
N LEU A 61 -8.97 -3.99 4.65
CA LEU A 61 -7.59 -3.51 4.55
C LEU A 61 -6.73 -4.39 3.63
N VAL A 62 -6.99 -5.70 3.58
CA VAL A 62 -6.28 -6.58 2.64
C VAL A 62 -6.55 -6.12 1.21
N MET A 63 -7.81 -5.90 0.85
CA MET A 63 -8.21 -5.45 -0.49
C MET A 63 -7.65 -4.06 -0.80
N ALA A 64 -7.75 -3.11 0.12
CA ALA A 64 -7.19 -1.77 -0.06
C ALA A 64 -5.66 -1.79 -0.30
N TYR A 65 -4.91 -2.58 0.46
CA TYR A 65 -3.46 -2.72 0.23
C TYR A 65 -3.14 -3.45 -1.08
N GLN A 66 -4.01 -4.34 -1.55
CA GLN A 66 -3.81 -5.02 -2.84
C GLN A 66 -3.90 -4.04 -4.00
N ILE A 67 -4.86 -3.10 -3.96
CA ILE A 67 -4.96 -2.02 -4.96
C ILE A 67 -3.61 -1.29 -5.10
N GLY A 68 -3.05 -0.82 -3.97
CA GLY A 68 -1.76 -0.13 -3.98
C GLY A 68 -0.57 -1.03 -4.38
N GLU A 69 -0.64 -2.35 -4.14
CA GLU A 69 0.46 -3.27 -4.48
C GLU A 69 0.44 -3.74 -5.93
N GLU A 70 -0.73 -3.74 -6.58
CA GLU A 70 -0.93 -4.26 -7.94
C GLU A 70 -0.87 -3.14 -8.98
N HIS A 71 -1.37 -1.95 -8.67
CA HIS A 71 -1.48 -0.85 -9.64
C HIS A 71 -0.30 0.15 -9.62
N PHE A 72 0.60 0.08 -8.63
CA PHE A 72 1.76 0.97 -8.57
C PHE A 72 2.92 0.59 -9.51
N ASP A 73 2.86 -0.58 -10.16
CA ASP A 73 3.81 -0.93 -11.24
C ASP A 73 3.27 -0.37 -12.57
N MET A 74 2.85 0.91 -12.55
CA MET A 74 2.18 1.59 -13.65
C MET A 74 3.01 1.44 -14.92
N THR A 75 2.41 0.78 -15.90
CA THR A 75 2.96 0.61 -17.24
C THR A 75 3.14 1.98 -17.91
N ASP A 76 4.25 2.20 -18.61
CA ASP A 76 4.51 3.39 -19.45
C ASP A 76 3.47 3.60 -20.60
N ASN A 77 2.41 2.79 -20.64
CA ASN A 77 1.41 2.80 -21.69
C ASN A 77 0.13 3.50 -21.21
N PRO A 78 -0.18 4.69 -21.75
CA PRO A 78 -1.39 5.43 -21.39
C PRO A 78 -2.67 4.71 -21.83
N GLU A 79 -2.62 3.80 -22.82
CA GLU A 79 -3.80 3.02 -23.23
C GLU A 79 -4.26 2.03 -22.14
N ASP A 80 -3.37 1.64 -21.23
CA ASP A 80 -3.69 0.71 -20.14
C ASP A 80 -4.21 1.45 -18.88
N PHE A 81 -4.28 2.79 -18.90
CA PHE A 81 -4.69 3.60 -17.74
C PHE A 81 -6.19 3.47 -17.45
N ASP A 82 -7.04 3.59 -18.48
CA ASP A 82 -8.51 3.50 -18.31
C ASP A 82 -8.92 2.11 -17.79
N ASP A 83 -8.26 1.06 -18.27
CA ASP A 83 -8.49 -0.31 -17.82
C ASP A 83 -8.09 -0.47 -16.34
N GLN A 84 -6.98 0.14 -15.91
CA GLN A 84 -6.55 0.14 -14.50
C GLN A 84 -7.50 0.93 -13.59
N VAL A 85 -7.93 2.12 -14.02
CA VAL A 85 -8.93 2.92 -13.27
C VAL A 85 -10.21 2.13 -13.09
N THR A 86 -10.66 1.43 -14.12
CA THR A 86 -11.84 0.56 -14.05
C THR A 86 -11.64 -0.60 -13.06
N GLU A 87 -10.50 -1.28 -13.10
CA GLU A 87 -10.19 -2.38 -12.16
C GLU A 87 -10.11 -1.91 -10.70
N VAL A 88 -9.54 -0.71 -10.47
CA VAL A 88 -9.52 -0.07 -9.15
C VAL A 88 -10.93 0.25 -8.68
N ALA A 89 -11.77 0.85 -9.54
CA ALA A 89 -13.15 1.18 -9.22
C ALA A 89 -13.99 -0.07 -8.90
N ASP A 90 -13.82 -1.15 -9.67
CA ASP A 90 -14.47 -2.45 -9.41
C ASP A 90 -14.04 -3.00 -8.05
N THR A 91 -12.74 -2.93 -7.71
CA THR A 91 -12.23 -3.42 -6.42
C THR A 91 -12.75 -2.57 -5.25
N ILE A 92 -12.85 -1.25 -5.41
CA ILE A 92 -13.44 -0.34 -4.42
C ILE A 92 -14.93 -0.69 -4.20
N GLN A 93 -15.67 -0.98 -5.26
CA GLN A 93 -17.06 -1.43 -5.15
C GLN A 93 -17.16 -2.76 -4.38
N GLU A 94 -16.27 -3.73 -4.63
CA GLU A 94 -16.24 -4.97 -3.85
C GLU A 94 -15.97 -4.73 -2.36
N ILE A 95 -15.14 -3.75 -2.02
CA ILE A 95 -14.90 -3.36 -0.63
C ILE A 95 -16.18 -2.81 0.01
N LEU A 96 -16.93 -1.95 -0.69
CA LEU A 96 -18.21 -1.41 -0.21
C LEU A 96 -19.22 -2.53 0.05
N ASP A 97 -19.36 -3.47 -0.88
CA ASP A 97 -20.25 -4.61 -0.75
C ASP A 97 -19.92 -5.47 0.50
N VAL A 98 -18.63 -5.67 0.78
CA VAL A 98 -18.17 -6.38 1.99
C VAL A 98 -18.48 -5.62 3.27
N ILE A 99 -18.37 -4.29 3.26
CA ILE A 99 -18.73 -3.45 4.41
C ILE A 99 -20.24 -3.51 4.66
N GLU A 100 -21.06 -3.37 3.62
CA GLU A 100 -22.52 -3.46 3.71
C GLU A 100 -22.96 -4.84 4.27
N GLU A 101 -22.37 -5.93 3.78
CA GLU A 101 -22.62 -7.28 4.31
C GLU A 101 -22.28 -7.37 5.81
N LYS A 102 -21.14 -6.80 6.23
CA LYS A 102 -20.73 -6.78 7.64
C LYS A 102 -21.70 -5.97 8.50
N MET A 103 -22.15 -4.81 8.02
CA MET A 103 -23.15 -3.99 8.72
C MET A 103 -24.48 -4.72 8.87
N SER A 104 -24.98 -5.33 7.79
CA SER A 104 -26.23 -6.12 7.80
C SER A 104 -26.15 -7.30 8.78
N ASN A 105 -25.01 -8.01 8.81
CA ASN A 105 -24.78 -9.11 9.74
C ASN A 105 -24.79 -8.66 11.22
N ILE A 106 -24.32 -7.45 11.54
CA ILE A 106 -24.36 -6.89 12.90
C ILE A 106 -25.81 -6.56 13.30
N GLU A 107 -26.58 -5.96 12.40
CA GLU A 107 -27.98 -5.61 12.64
C GLU A 107 -28.83 -6.85 12.93
N ASP A 108 -28.69 -7.90 12.13
CA ASP A 108 -29.45 -9.14 12.25
C ASP A 108 -29.00 -10.05 13.41
N GLY A 109 -27.70 -10.05 13.73
CA GLY A 109 -27.09 -11.06 14.60
C GLY A 109 -26.90 -10.65 16.07
N PHE A 110 -26.52 -9.39 16.34
CA PHE A 110 -25.98 -8.97 17.64
C PHE A 110 -26.83 -7.94 18.37
N GLY A 111 -27.93 -7.49 17.76
CA GLY A 111 -28.96 -6.66 18.38
C GLY A 111 -28.39 -5.43 19.09
N HIS A 112 -27.93 -4.43 18.34
CA HIS A 112 -27.45 -3.11 18.81
C HIS A 112 -26.51 -3.11 20.04
N THR A 113 -25.91 -4.22 20.46
CA THR A 113 -24.93 -4.21 21.55
C THR A 113 -23.54 -3.81 21.06
N GLU A 114 -23.34 -3.82 19.74
CA GLU A 114 -22.11 -3.43 19.04
C GLU A 114 -22.28 -2.11 18.27
N ILE A 115 -22.93 -1.10 18.89
CA ILE A 115 -23.14 0.22 18.28
C ILE A 115 -21.81 0.85 17.80
N GLU A 116 -20.73 0.68 18.57
CA GLU A 116 -19.41 1.22 18.23
C GLU A 116 -18.83 0.57 16.97
N ALA A 117 -19.03 -0.74 16.77
CA ALA A 117 -18.57 -1.43 15.56
C ALA A 117 -19.35 -0.98 14.32
N TYR A 118 -20.66 -0.74 14.47
CA TYR A 118 -21.48 -0.20 13.40
C TYR A 118 -21.01 1.19 12.95
N TYR A 119 -20.80 2.13 13.89
CA TYR A 119 -20.31 3.47 13.54
C TYR A 119 -18.93 3.44 12.88
N ASN A 120 -18.04 2.54 13.31
CA ASN A 120 -16.73 2.39 12.67
C ASN A 120 -16.82 1.88 11.23
N LEU A 121 -17.78 1.00 10.92
CA LEU A 121 -18.03 0.52 9.56
C LEU A 121 -18.70 1.60 8.69
N GLU A 122 -19.62 2.38 9.26
CA GLU A 122 -20.26 3.51 8.56
C GLU A 122 -19.22 4.60 8.19
N GLU A 123 -18.28 4.89 9.09
CA GLU A 123 -17.16 5.80 8.81
C GLU A 123 -16.26 5.25 7.68
N GLN A 124 -15.89 3.95 7.74
CA GLN A 124 -15.14 3.29 6.68
C GLN A 124 -15.88 3.32 5.34
N GLN A 125 -17.19 3.07 5.34
CA GLN A 125 -18.00 3.15 4.12
C GLN A 125 -17.93 4.55 3.51
N SER A 126 -18.13 5.59 4.32
CA SER A 126 -18.08 6.98 3.85
C SER A 126 -16.71 7.36 3.27
N GLU A 127 -15.63 6.83 3.84
CA GLU A 127 -14.27 7.06 3.34
C GLU A 127 -14.07 6.36 1.98
N VAL A 128 -14.48 5.10 1.87
CA VAL A 128 -14.37 4.33 0.61
C VAL A 128 -15.26 4.90 -0.50
N GLU A 129 -16.44 5.40 -0.16
CA GLU A 129 -17.33 6.12 -1.12
C GLU A 129 -16.66 7.39 -1.65
N SER A 130 -15.94 8.13 -0.80
CA SER A 130 -15.15 9.30 -1.23
C SER A 130 -14.06 8.89 -2.21
N TRP A 131 -13.34 7.79 -1.95
CA TRP A 131 -12.33 7.28 -2.89
C TRP A 131 -12.94 6.87 -4.23
N MET A 132 -14.14 6.29 -4.22
CA MET A 132 -14.85 5.93 -5.45
C MET A 132 -15.21 7.18 -6.28
N GLU A 133 -15.65 8.26 -5.63
CA GLU A 133 -15.94 9.54 -6.30
C GLU A 133 -14.66 10.13 -6.92
N GLU A 134 -13.55 10.14 -6.17
CA GLU A 134 -12.26 10.61 -6.66
C GLU A 134 -11.76 9.80 -7.86
N VAL A 135 -11.82 8.47 -7.79
CA VAL A 135 -11.43 7.58 -8.91
C VAL A 135 -12.34 7.79 -10.13
N SER A 136 -13.63 8.07 -9.90
CA SER A 136 -14.57 8.38 -10.99
C SER A 136 -14.34 9.75 -11.62
N GLU A 137 -13.81 10.73 -10.88
CA GLU A 137 -13.39 12.02 -11.43
C GLU A 137 -12.09 11.93 -12.23
N LEU A 138 -11.25 10.93 -11.98
CA LEU A 138 -10.05 10.66 -12.78
C LEU A 138 -10.35 10.13 -14.19
N ASP A 139 -11.63 9.99 -14.57
CA ASP A 139 -12.09 9.61 -15.91
C ASP A 139 -11.51 10.54 -16.98
N GLY A 140 -10.34 10.14 -17.47
CA GLY A 140 -9.63 10.50 -18.70
C GLY A 140 -9.94 11.88 -19.28
N GLY A 141 -9.97 12.92 -18.43
CA GLY A 141 -10.40 14.25 -18.83
C GLY A 141 -9.69 14.64 -20.10
N ASP A 142 -10.46 14.69 -21.21
CA ASP A 142 -10.04 14.73 -22.61
C ASP A 142 -8.64 15.32 -22.72
N PHE A 143 -7.62 14.45 -22.59
CA PHE A 143 -6.23 14.88 -22.58
C PHE A 143 -5.92 15.12 -24.06
N GLU A 144 -6.49 16.20 -24.59
CA GLU A 144 -6.09 16.78 -25.86
C GLU A 144 -4.61 17.06 -25.65
N ALA A 145 -3.78 16.14 -26.13
CA ALA A 145 -2.36 16.33 -26.25
C ALA A 145 -2.20 17.53 -27.18
N ASP A 146 -2.27 18.72 -26.61
CA ASP A 146 -1.90 19.97 -27.22
C ASP A 146 -0.43 19.75 -27.59
N GLY A 147 -0.22 19.30 -28.82
CA GLY A 147 1.08 19.04 -29.43
C GLY A 147 1.81 20.35 -29.69
N ASP A 148 1.80 21.26 -28.72
CA ASP A 148 2.68 22.41 -28.68
C ASP A 148 4.05 21.91 -28.23
N ALA A 149 4.78 21.39 -29.20
CA ALA A 149 6.16 20.99 -29.08
C ALA A 149 6.93 22.01 -28.21
N CYS A 150 7.34 21.63 -26.98
CA CYS A 150 8.37 22.34 -26.21
C CYS A 150 9.66 22.32 -27.03
N THR A 151 9.74 23.21 -28.01
CA THR A 151 10.93 23.44 -28.85
C THR A 151 11.87 24.42 -28.15
N GLN A 152 11.64 24.73 -26.87
CA GLN A 152 12.44 25.73 -26.18
C GLN A 152 12.65 25.45 -24.69
N CYS A 153 12.88 24.19 -24.34
CA CYS A 153 13.53 23.84 -23.09
C CYS A 153 15.06 23.82 -23.36
N GLY A 154 15.62 25.02 -23.55
CA GLY A 154 17.05 25.28 -23.73
C GLY A 154 17.82 25.06 -22.43
N LEU A 155 18.07 23.80 -22.08
CA LEU A 155 19.04 23.44 -21.06
C LEU A 155 20.42 23.68 -21.65
N ASP A 156 20.90 24.92 -21.45
CA ASP A 156 22.27 25.34 -21.64
C ASP A 156 23.16 24.44 -20.77
N GLU A 157 23.97 23.63 -21.43
CA GLU A 157 25.00 22.77 -20.84
C GLU A 157 26.10 23.65 -20.22
N THR A 158 25.88 24.21 -19.02
CA THR A 158 26.98 24.79 -18.25
C THR A 158 26.93 24.47 -16.76
N ASP A 159 27.83 23.56 -16.38
CA ASP A 159 28.85 23.78 -15.35
C ASP A 159 28.39 24.00 -13.90
N GLY A 160 28.30 22.91 -13.13
CA GLY A 160 28.04 22.97 -11.69
C GLY A 160 28.57 21.78 -10.89
N TYR A 161 29.82 21.36 -11.12
CA TYR A 161 30.52 20.35 -10.31
C TYR A 161 30.88 20.96 -8.93
N HIS A 162 29.97 20.98 -7.97
CA HIS A 162 30.28 21.36 -6.58
C HIS A 162 29.70 20.38 -5.56
N ASP A 163 30.63 19.67 -4.92
CA ASP A 163 30.58 19.07 -3.57
C ASP A 163 29.47 18.09 -3.20
N ALA A 164 29.61 16.86 -3.68
CA ALA A 164 28.88 15.67 -3.21
C ALA A 164 29.45 15.06 -1.90
N ARG A 165 29.77 15.89 -0.89
CA ARG A 165 30.44 15.36 0.33
C ARG A 165 29.78 15.68 1.68
N ASP A 166 28.72 16.49 1.72
CA ASP A 166 28.03 16.85 2.97
C ASP A 166 26.57 16.33 3.07
N ALA A 167 26.10 15.50 2.13
CA ALA A 167 24.71 15.00 2.13
C ALA A 167 24.50 13.67 2.88
N GLU A 168 25.55 13.00 3.36
CA GLU A 168 25.40 11.71 4.07
C GLU A 168 25.12 11.83 5.57
N GLU A 169 25.27 13.02 6.19
CA GLU A 169 25.10 13.19 7.65
C GLU A 169 23.70 13.70 8.06
N HIS A 170 22.77 13.90 7.11
CA HIS A 170 21.42 14.40 7.39
C HIS A 170 20.26 13.43 7.11
N ALA A 171 20.54 12.22 6.60
CA ALA A 171 19.50 11.24 6.34
C ALA A 171 19.13 10.38 7.57
N ASP A 172 20.01 10.27 8.58
CA ASP A 172 19.75 9.43 9.76
C ASP A 172 18.89 10.12 10.84
N ASP A 173 18.79 11.45 10.87
CA ASP A 173 17.97 12.18 11.86
C ASP A 173 16.49 12.31 11.46
N ILE A 174 16.13 12.12 10.18
CA ILE A 174 14.73 12.22 9.70
C ILE A 174 13.94 10.95 10.01
N PHE A 175 14.58 9.77 10.03
CA PHE A 175 13.89 8.51 10.29
C PHE A 175 13.65 8.22 11.77
N HIS A 176 14.34 8.91 12.68
CA HIS A 176 14.21 8.64 14.11
C HIS A 176 13.04 9.38 14.80
N ASP A 177 12.46 10.39 14.15
CA ASP A 177 11.30 11.13 14.66
C ASP A 177 9.95 10.61 14.12
N PHE A 178 9.95 9.74 13.10
CA PHE A 178 8.73 9.15 12.52
C PHE A 178 8.19 7.94 13.31
N GLU A 179 8.99 7.33 14.19
CA GLU A 179 8.58 6.12 14.94
C GLU A 179 7.87 6.42 16.28
N ALA A 180 7.68 7.67 16.67
CA ALA A 180 7.18 8.01 18.01
C ALA A 180 5.66 8.17 18.14
N GLU A 181 4.91 8.45 17.06
CA GLU A 181 3.46 8.71 17.14
C GLU A 181 2.68 8.18 15.92
N VAL A 182 2.83 6.88 15.59
CA VAL A 182 1.87 6.24 14.66
C VAL A 182 0.56 5.94 15.41
N GLU A 183 -0.24 6.98 15.61
CA GLU A 183 -1.68 6.86 15.42
C GLU A 183 -1.90 6.44 13.94
N PHE A 184 -2.85 5.54 13.70
CA PHE A 184 -3.12 5.03 12.35
C PHE A 184 -3.80 6.17 11.59
N ASP A 185 -3.00 6.98 10.92
CA ASP A 185 -3.44 8.13 10.12
C ASP A 185 -3.77 7.62 8.71
N SER A 186 -5.06 7.43 8.43
CA SER A 186 -5.55 7.08 7.10
C SER A 186 -5.18 8.15 6.07
N ASP A 187 -5.01 9.41 6.50
CA ASP A 187 -4.57 10.52 5.66
C ASP A 187 -3.18 10.25 5.06
N GLY A 188 -2.29 9.55 5.76
CA GLY A 188 -0.94 9.24 5.25
C GLY A 188 -0.92 8.16 4.15
N ALA A 189 -1.90 7.25 4.13
CA ALA A 189 -2.03 6.28 3.05
C ALA A 189 -2.65 6.93 1.79
N ILE A 190 -3.59 7.87 2.00
CA ILE A 190 -4.21 8.67 0.94
C ILE A 190 -3.20 9.66 0.35
N GLU A 191 -2.42 10.34 1.18
CA GLU A 191 -1.37 11.26 0.73
C GLU A 191 -0.29 10.51 -0.05
N ALA A 192 0.09 9.29 0.34
CA ALA A 192 1.02 8.46 -0.43
C ALA A 192 0.42 7.96 -1.75
N LEU A 193 -0.89 7.68 -1.80
CA LEU A 193 -1.62 7.34 -3.02
C LEU A 193 -1.69 8.55 -3.97
N MET A 194 -2.09 9.71 -3.46
CA MET A 194 -2.22 10.96 -4.19
C MET A 194 -0.86 11.54 -4.62
N GLU A 195 0.18 11.45 -3.80
CA GLU A 195 1.54 11.87 -4.17
C GLU A 195 2.10 10.96 -5.26
N ALA A 196 1.80 9.67 -5.25
CA ALA A 196 2.21 8.78 -6.33
C ALA A 196 1.44 8.98 -7.64
N ILE A 197 0.14 9.30 -7.55
CA ILE A 197 -0.68 9.64 -8.72
C ILE A 197 -0.30 11.04 -9.26
N GLY A 198 0.04 11.99 -8.39
CA GLY A 198 0.36 13.39 -8.73
C GLY A 198 1.85 13.67 -9.03
N ALA A 199 2.78 12.78 -8.68
CA ALA A 199 4.22 12.97 -8.90
C ALA A 199 4.72 12.46 -10.26
N CYS A 200 3.84 12.06 -11.20
CA CYS A 200 4.23 11.91 -12.60
C CYS A 200 4.64 13.29 -13.16
N PRO A 201 5.95 13.54 -13.43
CA PRO A 201 6.36 14.78 -14.04
C PRO A 201 5.93 14.75 -15.52
N VAL A 202 5.20 15.79 -15.93
CA VAL A 202 4.93 16.15 -17.33
C VAL A 202 6.24 16.30 -18.12
#